data_AF-A0A9P6JWQ5-F1
#
_entry.id   AF-A0A9P6JWQ5-F1
#
_cell.length_a   1.000
_cell.length_b   1.000
_cell.length_c   1.000
_cell.angle_alpha   90.00
_cell.angle_beta   90.00
_cell.angle_gamma   90.00
#
_symmetry.space_group_name_H-M   'P 1'
#
loop_
_entity.id
_entity.type
_entity.pdbx_description
1 polymer ?
#
loop_
_entity_poly.entity_id
_entity_poly.type
_entity_poly.pdbx_seq_one_letter_code
_entity_poly.pdbx_strand_id
1 'polypeptide(L)'
;NYYIEQPATPGAYLGPIDASLPNAPSADNIPLLFQPLTIKDLTIPNRIVVAPICMYSSLDGFFTIFHLASIGSFAINGAGLIIQEGGKIGIQLAHASRKASAEAPYTKYPESAFWPEDVIAPSGGAHLQWDKHHRVPRELSLVEIQQVIDAFGAAAARAARAGMDTVEIH
;
A
#
# COMPACT_ATOMS: atom_id res chain seq x y z
N ASN A 1 -22.64 20.43 9.20
CA ASN A 1 -22.91 19.71 7.95
C ASN A 1 -21.74 19.95 7.00
N TYR A 2 -20.73 19.09 7.02
CA TYR A 2 -19.53 19.22 6.18
C TYR A 2 -19.74 18.47 4.85
N TYR A 3 -20.79 18.83 4.13
CA TYR A 3 -21.05 18.27 2.80
C TYR A 3 -20.72 19.34 1.78
N ILE A 4 -19.83 19.00 0.84
CA ILE A 4 -19.64 19.79 -0.37
C ILE A 4 -20.51 19.13 -1.43
N GLU A 5 -21.39 19.90 -2.06
CA GLU A 5 -22.10 19.43 -3.24
C GLU A 5 -21.07 19.23 -4.35
N GLN A 6 -20.80 17.98 -4.69
CA GLN A 6 -19.99 17.68 -5.86
C GLN A 6 -20.74 18.15 -7.10
N PRO A 7 -20.10 18.90 -8.03
CA PRO A 7 -20.72 19.22 -9.31
C PRO A 7 -21.09 17.91 -10.00
N ALA A 8 -22.28 17.88 -10.61
CA ALA A 8 -22.87 16.68 -11.20
C ALA A 8 -22.06 16.07 -12.36
N THR A 9 -20.93 16.67 -12.75
CA THR A 9 -20.06 16.18 -13.81
C THR A 9 -19.12 15.10 -13.29
N PRO A 10 -19.22 13.85 -13.79
CA PRO A 10 -18.29 12.79 -13.41
C PRO A 10 -16.83 13.21 -13.65
N GLY A 11 -15.97 13.05 -12.65
CA GLY A 11 -14.54 13.36 -12.73
C GLY A 11 -14.14 14.79 -12.34
N ALA A 12 -15.08 15.64 -11.92
CA ALA A 12 -14.76 16.96 -11.39
C ALA A 12 -14.19 16.86 -9.96
N TYR A 13 -12.86 16.80 -9.86
CA TYR A 13 -12.16 16.97 -8.58
C TYR A 13 -12.29 18.43 -8.14
N LEU A 14 -13.01 18.65 -7.03
CA LEU A 14 -13.20 19.99 -6.47
C LEU A 14 -11.96 20.56 -5.76
N GLY A 15 -10.87 19.79 -5.68
CA GLY A 15 -9.70 20.21 -4.93
C GLY A 15 -9.80 19.90 -3.43
N PRO A 16 -8.81 20.34 -2.65
CA PRO A 16 -8.85 20.24 -1.19
C PRO A 16 -10.02 21.05 -0.61
N ILE A 17 -10.55 20.60 0.54
CA ILE A 17 -11.56 21.36 1.28
C ILE A 17 -10.89 22.59 1.87
N ASP A 18 -11.06 23.74 1.22
CA ASP A 18 -10.59 25.02 1.71
C ASP A 18 -11.70 26.08 1.66
N ALA A 19 -11.36 27.29 2.13
CA ALA A 19 -12.28 28.41 2.21
C ALA A 19 -12.76 28.93 0.83
N SER A 20 -12.18 28.46 -0.29
CA SER A 20 -12.59 28.82 -1.65
C SER A 20 -13.80 28.02 -2.16
N LEU A 21 -14.16 26.92 -1.48
CA LEU A 21 -15.30 26.10 -1.88
C LEU A 21 -16.66 26.72 -1.50
N PRO A 22 -17.71 26.49 -2.31
CA PRO A 22 -19.07 26.90 -1.97
C PRO A 22 -19.49 26.28 -0.63
N ASN A 23 -19.99 27.12 0.29
CA ASN A 23 -20.39 26.70 1.64
C ASN A 23 -19.25 26.09 2.49
N ALA A 24 -17.99 26.39 2.19
CA ALA A 24 -16.87 25.99 3.03
C ALA A 24 -17.03 26.53 4.46
N PRO A 25 -16.65 25.76 5.49
CA PRO A 25 -16.50 26.29 6.84
C PRO A 25 -15.58 27.52 6.81
N SER A 26 -15.79 28.48 7.71
CA SER A 26 -14.76 29.50 7.96
C SER A 26 -13.42 28.81 8.24
N ALA A 27 -12.30 29.43 7.89
CA ALA A 27 -10.97 28.83 8.06
C ALA A 27 -10.73 28.30 9.50
N ASP A 28 -11.35 28.96 10.48
CA ASP A 28 -11.32 28.60 11.91
C ASP A 28 -12.12 27.33 12.28
N ASN A 29 -12.93 26.79 11.36
CA ASN A 29 -13.86 25.66 11.57
C ASN A 29 -13.60 24.47 10.63
N ILE A 30 -12.46 24.41 9.94
CA ILE A 30 -12.10 23.24 9.12
C ILE A 30 -11.75 22.06 10.05
N PRO A 31 -12.42 20.89 9.94
CA PRO A 31 -12.09 19.73 10.76
C PRO A 31 -10.64 19.30 10.62
N LEU A 32 -10.04 18.83 11.71
CA LEU A 32 -8.65 18.36 11.74
C LEU A 32 -8.32 17.35 10.63
N LEU A 33 -9.29 16.51 10.26
CA LEU A 33 -9.17 15.52 9.18
C LEU A 33 -8.78 16.15 7.83
N PHE A 34 -9.25 17.36 7.54
CA PHE A 34 -9.02 18.05 6.27
C PHE A 34 -7.89 19.08 6.33
N GLN A 35 -7.24 19.23 7.48
CA GLN A 35 -6.09 20.11 7.61
C GLN A 35 -4.81 19.39 7.17
N PRO A 36 -3.83 20.12 6.61
CA PRO A 36 -2.54 19.54 6.24
C PRO A 36 -1.83 18.86 7.41
N LEU A 37 -0.99 17.87 7.07
CA LEU A 37 -0.10 17.20 8.02
C LEU A 37 1.31 17.18 7.41
N THR A 38 2.29 17.64 8.18
CA THR A 38 3.70 17.53 7.82
C THR A 38 4.36 16.48 8.70
N ILE A 39 5.01 15.50 8.07
CA ILE A 39 5.85 14.49 8.72
C ILE A 39 7.23 14.61 8.09
N LYS A 40 8.21 15.06 8.88
CA LYS A 40 9.54 15.45 8.37
C LYS A 40 9.40 16.51 7.26
N ASP A 41 9.87 16.22 6.06
CA ASP A 41 9.85 17.05 4.86
C ASP A 41 8.63 16.76 3.94
N LEU A 42 7.83 15.74 4.27
CA LEU A 42 6.61 15.42 3.53
C LEU A 42 5.40 16.15 4.12
N THR A 43 4.81 17.06 3.35
CA THR A 43 3.50 17.66 3.65
C THR A 43 2.42 17.02 2.79
N ILE A 44 1.38 16.51 3.44
CA ILE A 44 0.16 16.00 2.79
C ILE A 44 -0.99 17.00 3.00
N PRO A 45 -1.88 17.18 2.00
CA PRO A 45 -2.88 18.25 2.00
C PRO A 45 -4.02 18.02 3.00
N ASN A 46 -4.24 16.78 3.44
CA ASN A 46 -5.21 16.38 4.44
C ASN A 46 -4.74 15.09 5.14
N ARG A 47 -5.44 14.68 6.20
CA ARG A 47 -5.07 13.52 7.04
C ARG A 47 -5.73 12.21 6.59
N ILE A 48 -6.24 12.16 5.36
CA ILE A 48 -6.85 10.95 4.80
C ILE A 48 -5.74 10.16 4.11
N VAL A 49 -5.39 9.02 4.71
CA VAL A 49 -4.37 8.10 4.18
C VAL A 49 -5.06 6.82 3.72
N VAL A 50 -4.83 6.44 2.47
CA VAL A 50 -5.27 5.14 1.97
C VAL A 50 -4.25 4.09 2.41
N ALA A 51 -4.70 3.15 3.23
CA ALA A 51 -3.89 2.04 3.71
C ALA A 51 -3.39 1.16 2.55
N PRO A 52 -2.30 0.40 2.75
CA PRO A 52 -1.87 -0.59 1.75
C PRO A 52 -2.93 -1.69 1.63
N ILE A 53 -3.47 -1.86 0.43
CA ILE A 53 -4.51 -2.86 0.12
C ILE A 53 -3.99 -3.76 -1.01
N CYS A 54 -3.75 -5.03 -0.69
CA CYS A 54 -3.36 -6.04 -1.68
C CYS A 54 -4.45 -6.19 -2.75
N MET A 55 -4.08 -5.93 -4.00
CA MET A 55 -4.99 -6.03 -5.15
C MET A 55 -4.95 -7.41 -5.83
N TYR A 56 -3.98 -8.27 -5.49
CA TYR A 56 -3.76 -9.60 -6.09
C TYR A 56 -3.82 -9.58 -7.63
N SER A 57 -3.33 -8.50 -8.24
CA SER A 57 -3.50 -8.22 -9.68
C SER A 57 -2.17 -7.98 -10.40
N SER A 58 -1.05 -8.33 -9.77
CA SER A 58 0.29 -8.24 -10.35
C SER A 58 0.58 -9.44 -11.24
N LEU A 59 1.43 -9.23 -12.24
CA LEU A 59 1.98 -10.30 -13.07
C LEU A 59 3.49 -10.34 -12.82
N ASP A 60 3.99 -11.44 -12.26
CA ASP A 60 5.40 -11.63 -11.88
C ASP A 60 5.99 -10.47 -11.07
N GLY A 61 5.18 -9.95 -10.14
CA GLY A 61 5.54 -8.83 -9.27
C GLY A 61 5.43 -7.45 -9.93
N PHE A 62 5.12 -7.37 -11.23
CA PHE A 62 4.91 -6.10 -11.92
C PHE A 62 3.47 -5.61 -11.78
N PHE A 63 3.34 -4.30 -11.63
CA PHE A 63 2.05 -3.65 -11.62
C PHE A 63 1.42 -3.71 -13.01
N THR A 64 0.13 -4.01 -13.02
CA THR A 64 -0.75 -3.99 -14.19
C THR A 64 -1.60 -2.72 -14.23
N ILE A 65 -2.31 -2.50 -15.33
CA ILE A 65 -3.24 -1.38 -15.51
C ILE A 65 -4.32 -1.30 -14.41
N PHE A 66 -4.66 -2.44 -13.80
CA PHE A 66 -5.59 -2.50 -12.68
C PHE A 66 -5.12 -1.63 -11.51
N HIS A 67 -3.82 -1.73 -11.17
CA HIS A 67 -3.23 -0.93 -10.10
C HIS A 67 -3.37 0.55 -10.40
N LEU A 68 -2.94 0.98 -11.59
CA LEU A 68 -3.01 2.38 -12.02
C LEU A 68 -4.44 2.93 -11.95
N ALA A 69 -5.44 2.17 -12.42
CA ALA A 69 -6.83 2.60 -12.39
C ALA A 69 -7.36 2.72 -10.95
N SER A 70 -7.12 1.72 -10.10
CA SER A 70 -7.56 1.73 -8.70
C SER A 70 -6.91 2.87 -7.90
N ILE A 71 -5.60 3.02 -8.05
CA ILE A 71 -4.79 4.10 -7.46
C ILE A 71 -5.25 5.47 -7.92
N GLY A 72 -5.40 5.63 -9.25
CA GLY A 72 -5.81 6.88 -9.86
C GLY A 72 -7.16 7.35 -9.34
N SER A 73 -8.08 6.41 -9.09
CA SER A 73 -9.35 6.70 -8.44
C SER A 73 -9.17 7.33 -7.06
N PHE A 74 -8.34 6.76 -6.18
CA PHE A 74 -8.09 7.34 -4.86
C PHE A 74 -7.44 8.73 -4.94
N ALA A 75 -6.49 8.91 -5.86
CA ALA A 75 -5.82 10.19 -6.06
C ALA A 75 -6.78 11.27 -6.55
N ILE A 76 -7.62 10.95 -7.56
CA ILE A 76 -8.65 11.85 -8.09
C ILE A 76 -9.73 12.17 -7.05
N ASN A 77 -9.99 11.28 -6.09
CA ASN A 77 -10.95 11.51 -5.02
C ASN A 77 -10.37 12.25 -3.79
N GLY A 78 -9.12 12.71 -3.85
CA GLY A 78 -8.57 13.67 -2.88
C GLY A 78 -7.93 13.09 -1.63
N ALA A 79 -7.50 11.82 -1.65
CA ALA A 79 -6.67 11.27 -0.59
C ALA A 79 -5.37 12.08 -0.42
N GLY A 80 -4.97 12.36 0.82
CA GLY A 80 -3.78 13.14 1.13
C GLY A 80 -2.48 12.33 0.93
N LEU A 81 -2.51 11.04 1.23
CA LEU A 81 -1.44 10.08 1.00
C LEU A 81 -2.04 8.75 0.57
N ILE A 82 -1.42 8.08 -0.38
CA ILE A 82 -1.77 6.71 -0.75
C ILE A 82 -0.55 5.87 -0.44
N ILE A 83 -0.69 4.85 0.42
CA ILE A 83 0.36 3.85 0.65
C ILE A 83 0.25 2.77 -0.45
N GLN A 84 0.42 3.25 -1.67
CA GLN A 84 0.54 2.60 -2.96
C GLN A 84 0.94 3.72 -3.94
N GLU A 85 0.95 3.50 -5.27
CA GLU A 85 1.14 4.64 -6.21
C GLU A 85 -0.01 5.69 -6.07
N GLY A 86 0.21 6.98 -6.39
CA GLY A 86 -0.81 8.06 -6.49
C GLY A 86 -0.76 9.22 -5.45
N GLY A 87 -0.96 10.48 -5.86
CA GLY A 87 -0.97 11.66 -4.95
C GLY A 87 0.41 11.95 -4.36
N LYS A 88 0.49 12.24 -3.04
CA LYS A 88 1.72 11.95 -2.28
C LYS A 88 1.79 10.45 -2.09
N ILE A 89 2.93 9.87 -2.42
CA ILE A 89 3.03 8.45 -2.72
C ILE A 89 3.90 7.75 -1.68
N GLY A 90 3.31 6.79 -0.97
CA GLY A 90 4.02 5.85 -0.12
C GLY A 90 4.03 4.45 -0.71
N ILE A 91 5.04 3.64 -0.40
CA ILE A 91 5.00 2.21 -0.71
C ILE A 91 5.27 1.38 0.54
N GLN A 92 4.47 0.33 0.74
CA GLN A 92 4.75 -0.66 1.77
C GLN A 92 5.70 -1.73 1.21
N LEU A 93 6.84 -1.92 1.84
CA LEU A 93 7.79 -3.00 1.56
C LEU A 93 7.44 -4.18 2.48
N ALA A 94 7.32 -5.39 1.92
CA ALA A 94 6.82 -6.54 2.68
C ALA A 94 7.53 -7.85 2.32
N HIS A 95 7.54 -8.78 3.29
CA HIS A 95 7.88 -10.19 3.08
C HIS A 95 6.91 -11.11 3.82
N ALA A 96 6.10 -11.87 3.09
CA ALA A 96 5.00 -12.66 3.66
C ALA A 96 5.43 -13.86 4.52
N SER A 97 6.70 -14.28 4.44
CA SER A 97 7.28 -15.37 5.26
C SER A 97 6.40 -16.63 5.23
N ARG A 98 6.06 -17.23 6.38
CA ARG A 98 5.22 -18.43 6.49
C ARG A 98 3.78 -18.28 5.99
N LYS A 99 3.38 -17.07 5.58
CA LYS A 99 2.11 -16.79 4.91
C LYS A 99 2.25 -16.65 3.39
N ALA A 100 3.47 -16.75 2.86
CA ALA A 100 3.75 -16.72 1.43
C ALA A 100 3.22 -17.98 0.72
N SER A 101 3.31 -17.96 -0.61
CA SER A 101 2.89 -19.08 -1.46
C SER A 101 1.44 -19.52 -1.18
N ALA A 102 0.54 -18.55 -1.04
CA ALA A 102 -0.87 -18.73 -0.73
C ALA A 102 -1.77 -18.18 -1.86
N GLU A 103 -2.98 -18.74 -1.97
CA GLU A 103 -3.96 -18.31 -2.96
C GLU A 103 -4.52 -16.90 -2.67
N ALA A 104 -4.83 -16.17 -3.74
CA ALA A 104 -5.62 -14.96 -3.62
C ALA A 104 -7.06 -15.31 -3.19
N PRO A 105 -7.76 -14.44 -2.43
CA PRO A 105 -9.09 -14.76 -1.90
C PRO A 105 -10.16 -15.08 -2.94
N TYR A 106 -9.98 -14.60 -4.17
CA TYR A 106 -10.98 -14.66 -5.25
C TYR A 106 -10.44 -15.28 -6.55
N THR A 107 -9.25 -15.88 -6.54
CA THR A 107 -8.66 -16.50 -7.74
C THR A 107 -7.96 -17.80 -7.38
N LYS A 108 -8.15 -18.81 -8.23
CA LYS A 108 -7.51 -20.11 -8.12
C LYS A 108 -6.36 -20.20 -9.11
N TYR A 109 -5.25 -20.75 -8.66
CA TYR A 109 -4.05 -20.96 -9.46
C TYR A 109 -3.70 -22.46 -9.47
N PRO A 110 -3.07 -22.98 -10.55
CA PRO A 110 -2.55 -24.33 -10.53
C PRO A 110 -1.45 -24.48 -9.47
N GLU A 111 -1.24 -25.69 -8.95
CA GLU A 111 -0.22 -25.94 -7.91
C GLU A 111 1.19 -25.48 -8.35
N SER A 112 1.47 -25.50 -9.65
CA SER A 112 2.73 -25.04 -10.24
C SER A 112 3.00 -23.54 -10.09
N ALA A 113 2.01 -22.74 -9.68
CA ALA A 113 2.19 -21.31 -9.41
C ALA A 113 2.75 -21.04 -8.00
N PHE A 114 2.90 -22.08 -7.17
CA PHE A 114 3.34 -21.99 -5.79
C PHE A 114 4.75 -22.57 -5.61
N TRP A 115 5.40 -22.22 -4.50
CA TRP A 115 6.75 -22.66 -4.15
C TRP A 115 6.75 -23.27 -2.74
N PRO A 116 6.12 -24.45 -2.55
CA PRO A 116 5.89 -25.04 -1.23
C PRO A 116 7.16 -25.27 -0.40
N GLU A 117 8.27 -25.60 -1.06
CA GLU A 117 9.54 -25.94 -0.40
C GLU A 117 10.40 -24.72 -0.05
N ASP A 118 10.03 -23.52 -0.53
CA ASP A 118 10.81 -22.28 -0.36
C ASP A 118 10.05 -21.21 0.44
N VAL A 119 9.08 -21.65 1.26
CA VAL A 119 8.46 -20.78 2.26
C VAL A 119 9.38 -20.70 3.47
N ILE A 120 9.79 -19.49 3.84
CA ILE A 120 10.82 -19.26 4.87
C ILE A 120 10.28 -18.48 6.06
N ALA A 121 10.82 -18.74 7.25
CA ALA A 121 10.52 -18.03 8.49
C ALA A 121 11.72 -18.06 9.46
N PRO A 122 11.71 -17.23 10.54
CA PRO A 122 12.79 -17.25 11.54
C PRO A 122 13.05 -18.63 12.15
N SER A 123 12.02 -19.48 12.23
CA SER A 123 12.13 -20.89 12.61
C SER A 123 11.19 -21.73 11.75
N GLY A 124 11.55 -22.99 11.52
CA GLY A 124 10.85 -23.88 10.59
C GLY A 124 10.16 -25.08 11.25
N GLY A 125 9.39 -25.82 10.44
CA GLY A 125 8.76 -27.08 10.81
C GLY A 125 7.23 -27.02 10.88
N ALA A 126 6.60 -28.20 10.81
CA ALA A 126 5.14 -28.34 10.66
C ALA A 126 4.34 -27.66 11.79
N HIS A 127 4.90 -27.64 13.01
CA HIS A 127 4.30 -26.97 14.17
C HIS A 127 4.25 -25.43 14.05
N LEU A 128 4.99 -24.84 13.11
CA LEU A 128 5.02 -23.41 12.82
C LEU A 128 4.26 -23.01 11.55
N GLN A 129 3.61 -23.97 10.89
CA GLN A 129 2.67 -23.69 9.81
C GLN A 129 1.62 -22.68 10.27
N TRP A 130 1.32 -21.67 9.45
CA TRP A 130 0.39 -20.61 9.85
C TRP A 130 -1.03 -21.13 10.10
N ASP A 131 -1.55 -21.90 9.14
CA ASP A 131 -2.77 -22.70 9.25
C ASP A 131 -2.73 -23.85 8.23
N LYS A 132 -3.76 -24.69 8.22
CA LYS A 132 -3.87 -25.88 7.35
C LYS A 132 -3.82 -25.60 5.84
N HIS A 133 -4.01 -24.36 5.41
CA HIS A 133 -3.98 -23.95 4.00
C HIS A 133 -2.62 -23.39 3.57
N HIS A 134 -1.74 -23.08 4.51
CA HIS A 134 -0.41 -22.54 4.23
C HIS A 134 0.65 -23.63 4.14
N ARG A 135 1.81 -23.30 3.56
CA ARG A 135 2.93 -24.23 3.46
C ARG A 135 3.69 -24.30 4.78
N VAL A 136 4.37 -25.42 5.03
CA VAL A 136 5.24 -25.56 6.19
C VAL A 136 6.51 -24.75 5.95
N PRO A 137 6.86 -23.79 6.82
CA PRO A 137 8.04 -22.97 6.59
C PRO A 137 9.33 -23.74 6.90
N ARG A 138 10.38 -23.46 6.14
CA ARG A 138 11.76 -23.78 6.47
C ARG A 138 12.37 -22.65 7.32
N GLU A 139 13.28 -23.02 8.21
CA GLU A 139 14.08 -22.08 8.99
C GLU A 139 15.07 -21.32 8.10
N LEU A 140 15.13 -20.01 8.29
CA LEU A 140 16.15 -19.15 7.70
C LEU A 140 17.53 -19.44 8.30
N SER A 141 18.53 -19.58 7.44
CA SER A 141 19.93 -19.47 7.85
C SER A 141 20.32 -18.01 8.10
N LEU A 142 21.43 -17.77 8.81
CA LEU A 142 21.98 -16.42 9.00
C LEU A 142 22.29 -15.71 7.68
N VAL A 143 22.72 -16.46 6.66
CA VAL A 143 22.99 -15.92 5.32
C VAL A 143 21.70 -15.43 4.67
N GLU A 144 20.62 -16.20 4.77
CA GLU A 144 19.32 -15.81 4.20
C GLU A 144 18.68 -14.65 4.96
N ILE A 145 18.89 -14.55 6.28
CA ILE A 145 18.49 -13.36 7.04
C ILE A 145 19.17 -12.12 6.46
N GLN A 146 20.47 -12.18 6.19
CA GLN A 146 21.18 -11.06 5.56
C GLN A 146 20.64 -10.76 4.17
N GLN A 147 20.32 -11.78 3.36
CA GLN A 147 19.71 -11.58 2.04
C GLN A 147 18.35 -10.89 2.11
N VAL A 148 17.51 -11.21 3.12
CA VAL A 148 16.24 -10.50 3.33
C VAL A 148 16.50 -9.04 3.69
N ILE A 149 17.45 -8.75 4.59
CA ILE A 149 17.84 -7.38 4.95
C ILE A 149 18.29 -6.60 3.71
N ASP A 150 19.17 -7.19 2.91
CA ASP A 150 19.69 -6.59 1.68
C ASP A 150 18.57 -6.37 0.65
N ALA A 151 17.61 -7.29 0.56
CA ALA A 151 16.45 -7.17 -0.32
C ALA A 151 15.54 -6.00 0.08
N PHE A 152 15.28 -5.79 1.38
CA PHE A 152 14.56 -4.61 1.88
C PHE A 152 15.32 -3.32 1.58
N GLY A 153 16.64 -3.29 1.80
CA GLY A 153 17.48 -2.15 1.46
C GLY A 153 17.45 -1.82 -0.03
N ALA A 154 17.55 -2.83 -0.89
CA ALA A 154 17.45 -2.67 -2.33
C ALA A 154 16.06 -2.24 -2.79
N ALA A 155 14.99 -2.70 -2.12
CA ALA A 155 13.62 -2.29 -2.39
C ALA A 155 13.37 -0.83 -2.00
N ALA A 156 13.85 -0.40 -0.83
CA ALA A 156 13.81 1.00 -0.42
C ALA A 156 14.58 1.90 -1.39
N ALA A 157 15.77 1.47 -1.83
CA ALA A 157 16.53 2.20 -2.84
C ALA A 157 15.81 2.28 -4.20
N ARG A 158 15.08 1.23 -4.60
CA ARG A 158 14.22 1.25 -5.80
C ARG A 158 13.06 2.24 -5.64
N ALA A 159 12.39 2.22 -4.49
CA ALA A 159 11.29 3.13 -4.17
C ALA A 159 11.75 4.60 -4.24
N ALA A 160 12.90 4.92 -3.64
CA ALA A 160 13.48 6.27 -3.72
C ALA A 160 13.80 6.69 -5.16
N ARG A 161 14.40 5.80 -5.98
CA ARG A 161 14.66 6.07 -7.40
C ARG A 161 13.39 6.24 -8.24
N ALA A 162 12.31 5.55 -7.87
CA ALA A 162 11.01 5.68 -8.51
C ALA A 162 10.27 6.98 -8.12
N GLY A 163 10.79 7.74 -7.15
CA GLY A 163 10.20 9.00 -6.70
C GLY A 163 9.11 8.86 -5.65
N MET A 164 9.08 7.75 -4.91
CA MET A 164 8.17 7.59 -3.77
C MET A 164 8.50 8.62 -2.68
N ASP A 165 7.49 9.29 -2.12
CA ASP A 165 7.64 10.28 -1.05
C ASP A 165 7.93 9.63 0.31
N THR A 166 7.50 8.39 0.52
CA THR A 166 7.71 7.66 1.79
C THR A 166 7.73 6.14 1.60
N VAL A 167 8.24 5.43 2.60
CA VAL A 167 8.20 3.96 2.70
C VAL A 167 7.59 3.54 4.02
N GLU A 168 6.81 2.48 3.99
CA GLU A 168 6.33 1.75 5.17
C GLU A 168 6.96 0.35 5.17
N ILE A 169 7.38 -0.15 6.33
CA ILE A 169 8.00 -1.48 6.45
C ILE A 169 6.99 -2.42 7.09
N HIS A 170 6.68 -3.52 6.40
CA HIS A 170 5.81 -4.60 6.86
C HIS A 170 6.59 -5.88 7.17
#